data_AF-A0A6P0UZ75-F1
#
_entry.id   AF-A0A6P0UZ75-F1
#
_cell.length_a   1.000
_cell.length_b   1.000
_cell.length_c   1.000
_cell.angle_alpha   90.00
_cell.angle_beta   90.00
_cell.angle_gamma   90.00
#
_symmetry.space_group_name_H-M   'P 1'
#
loop_
_entity.id
_entity.type
_entity.pdbx_description
1 polymer ?
#
loop_
_entity_poly.entity_id
_entity_poly.type
_entity_poly.pdbx_seq_one_letter_code
_entity_poly.pdbx_strand_id
1 'polypeptide(L)'
;MLNLAQVKKNNNAGELELRLLARQKSETCWELIDPENVPFTPTNPSLQESGAINPAIAQSEIATNEGLLVLVELSEEQEVLNIQPARDWVLTLVDQYLSTGVTPNFLKEEADRTEQWRQDLTLQSQNLTRQRLEMEARRERIETLEEELKQKEKELEEKAKKLDS
;
A
#
# COMPACT_ATOMS: atom_id res chain seq x y z
N MET A 1 -10.04 -20.41 7.75
CA MET A 1 -9.21 -19.43 6.99
C MET A 1 -9.20 -19.82 5.52
N LEU A 2 -9.29 -18.86 4.59
CA LEU A 2 -9.32 -19.16 3.15
C LEU A 2 -7.91 -19.34 2.59
N ASN A 3 -7.71 -20.41 1.81
CA ASN A 3 -6.44 -20.76 1.19
C ASN A 3 -6.64 -21.04 -0.30
N LEU A 4 -5.65 -20.69 -1.10
CA LEU A 4 -5.57 -21.08 -2.51
C LEU A 4 -4.75 -22.35 -2.58
N ALA A 5 -5.34 -23.40 -3.13
CA ALA A 5 -4.73 -24.71 -3.26
C ALA A 5 -4.78 -25.19 -4.71
N GLN A 6 -3.86 -26.10 -5.04
CA GLN A 6 -3.84 -26.83 -6.29
C GLN A 6 -4.20 -28.29 -6.04
N VAL A 7 -5.14 -28.82 -6.82
CA VAL A 7 -5.49 -30.25 -6.80
C VAL A 7 -4.35 -31.05 -7.41
N LYS A 8 -3.81 -32.00 -6.67
CA LYS A 8 -2.77 -32.93 -7.12
C LYS A 8 -3.24 -34.36 -6.90
N LYS A 9 -2.95 -35.25 -7.86
CA LYS A 9 -3.25 -36.68 -7.69
C LYS A 9 -2.02 -37.38 -7.15
N ASN A 10 -2.16 -38.12 -6.05
CA ASN A 10 -1.08 -38.97 -5.58
C ASN A 10 -1.08 -40.28 -6.40
N ASN A 11 0.01 -40.51 -7.15
CA ASN A 11 0.18 -41.67 -8.01
C ASN A 11 0.21 -43.01 -7.25
N ASN A 12 0.40 -42.99 -5.92
CA ASN A 12 0.58 -44.20 -5.13
C ASN A 12 -0.70 -44.75 -4.48
N ALA A 13 -1.72 -43.90 -4.25
CA ALA A 13 -2.94 -44.29 -3.52
C ALA A 13 -4.24 -44.02 -4.29
N GLY A 14 -4.19 -43.30 -5.42
CA GLY A 14 -5.40 -42.81 -6.08
C GLY A 14 -6.16 -41.74 -5.26
N GLU A 15 -5.60 -41.33 -4.13
CA GLU A 15 -6.09 -40.27 -3.26
C GLU A 15 -5.70 -38.90 -3.83
N LEU A 16 -6.60 -37.94 -3.66
CA LEU A 16 -6.39 -36.56 -4.06
C LEU A 16 -5.71 -35.81 -2.92
N GLU A 17 -4.72 -34.99 -3.25
CA GLU A 17 -4.05 -34.10 -2.31
C GLU A 17 -4.29 -32.65 -2.74
N LEU A 18 -4.49 -31.78 -1.76
CA LEU A 18 -4.58 -30.34 -1.97
C LEU A 18 -3.24 -29.74 -1.57
N ARG A 19 -2.52 -29.20 -2.56
CA ARG A 19 -1.29 -28.47 -2.34
C ARG A 19 -1.62 -27.00 -2.06
N LEU A 20 -1.54 -26.58 -0.81
CA LEU A 20 -1.74 -25.19 -0.42
C LEU A 20 -0.62 -24.32 -1.01
N LEU A 21 -0.97 -23.18 -1.61
CA LEU A 21 -0.03 -22.27 -2.27
C LEU A 21 -0.04 -20.87 -1.64
N ALA A 22 -1.22 -20.39 -1.24
CA ALA A 22 -1.36 -19.10 -0.62
C ALA A 22 -2.46 -19.11 0.45
N ARG A 23 -2.34 -18.23 1.44
CA ARG A 23 -3.35 -18.03 2.49
C ARG A 23 -3.77 -16.58 2.55
N GLN A 24 -5.06 -16.38 2.74
CA GLN A 24 -5.62 -15.07 3.00
C GLN A 24 -5.24 -14.61 4.40
N LYS A 25 -4.46 -13.51 4.50
CA LYS A 25 -4.14 -12.85 5.77
C LYS A 25 -5.14 -11.74 6.11
N SER A 26 -5.65 -11.05 5.09
CA SER A 26 -6.70 -10.03 5.22
C SER A 26 -7.54 -9.97 3.96
N GLU A 27 -8.58 -9.12 3.93
CA GLU A 27 -9.52 -8.99 2.80
C GLU A 27 -8.82 -8.79 1.45
N THR A 28 -7.71 -8.03 1.42
CA THR A 28 -6.97 -7.68 0.21
C THR A 28 -5.53 -8.21 0.19
N CYS A 29 -5.12 -8.99 1.19
CA CYS A 29 -3.74 -9.46 1.32
C CYS A 29 -3.68 -10.99 1.41
N TRP A 30 -2.93 -11.56 0.47
CA TRP A 30 -2.60 -12.98 0.40
C TRP A 30 -1.11 -13.16 0.59
N GLU A 31 -0.74 -14.18 1.35
CA GLU A 31 0.65 -14.59 1.55
C GLU A 31 0.89 -15.90 0.82
N LEU A 32 2.00 -15.97 0.06
CA LEU A 32 2.51 -17.21 -0.48
C LEU A 32 3.10 -18.04 0.65
N ILE A 33 2.67 -19.30 0.79
CA ILE A 33 3.17 -20.21 1.81
C ILE A 33 4.04 -21.27 1.14
N ASP A 34 4.98 -21.82 1.90
CA ASP A 34 5.66 -23.05 1.52
C ASP A 34 4.62 -24.15 1.22
N PRO A 35 4.71 -24.81 0.05
CA PRO A 35 3.62 -25.66 -0.38
C PRO A 35 3.41 -26.87 0.52
N GLU A 36 2.30 -26.88 1.25
CA GLU A 36 1.89 -27.94 2.17
C GLU A 36 0.84 -28.84 1.48
N ASN A 37 1.01 -30.16 1.56
CA ASN A 37 0.04 -31.10 0.99
C ASN A 37 -0.92 -31.55 2.08
N VAL A 38 -2.21 -31.25 1.91
CA VAL A 38 -3.27 -31.71 2.79
C VAL A 38 -4.00 -32.87 2.08
N PRO A 39 -4.13 -34.04 2.73
CA PRO A 39 -4.90 -35.14 2.15
C PRO A 39 -6.36 -34.73 2.01
N PHE A 40 -6.94 -34.96 0.83
CA PHE A 40 -8.33 -34.66 0.54
C PHE A 40 -9.06 -35.93 0.12
N THR A 41 -10.03 -36.34 0.93
CA THR A 41 -10.98 -37.39 0.55
C THR A 41 -12.35 -36.75 0.32
N PRO A 42 -13.00 -36.97 -0.84
CA PRO A 42 -14.33 -36.45 -1.13
C PRO A 42 -15.44 -37.08 -0.26
N THR A 43 -15.08 -37.87 0.76
CA THR A 43 -15.98 -38.63 1.65
C THR A 43 -15.82 -38.22 3.12
N ASN A 44 -15.12 -37.11 3.43
CA ASN A 44 -15.01 -36.67 4.81
C ASN A 44 -16.40 -36.29 5.40
N PRO A 45 -16.83 -36.94 6.50
CA PRO A 45 -18.17 -36.74 7.08
C PRO A 45 -18.36 -35.36 7.73
N SER A 46 -17.29 -34.63 8.08
CA SER A 46 -17.36 -33.26 8.63
C SER A 46 -17.89 -32.21 7.64
N LEU A 47 -17.91 -32.52 6.35
CA LEU A 47 -18.51 -31.70 5.29
C LEU A 47 -20.03 -31.90 5.12
N GLN A 48 -20.63 -32.89 5.81
CA GLN A 48 -22.06 -33.20 5.69
C GLN A 48 -22.93 -32.47 6.73
N GLU A 49 -22.38 -32.07 7.88
CA GLU A 49 -23.16 -31.52 8.98
C GLU A 49 -23.30 -29.99 8.94
N SER A 50 -22.35 -29.30 8.32
CA SER A 50 -22.46 -27.87 8.04
C SER A 50 -23.06 -27.72 6.65
N GLY A 51 -24.36 -27.44 6.55
CA GLY A 51 -25.17 -27.39 5.31
C GLY A 51 -24.76 -26.34 4.26
N ALA A 52 -23.46 -26.19 4.01
CA ALA A 52 -22.82 -25.19 3.18
C ALA A 52 -22.03 -25.78 2.01
N ILE A 53 -22.22 -27.07 1.63
CA ILE A 53 -21.78 -27.56 0.32
C ILE A 53 -22.82 -28.54 -0.27
N ASN A 54 -23.24 -28.26 -1.50
CA ASN A 54 -24.00 -29.19 -2.32
C ASN A 54 -23.17 -30.49 -2.53
N PRO A 55 -23.72 -31.68 -2.24
CA PRO A 55 -23.03 -32.98 -2.42
C PRO A 55 -22.65 -33.30 -3.88
N ALA A 56 -22.95 -32.40 -4.82
CA ALA A 56 -22.60 -32.51 -6.23
C ALA A 56 -21.13 -32.15 -6.55
N ILE A 57 -20.44 -31.35 -5.72
CA ILE A 57 -19.04 -30.95 -5.99
C ILE A 57 -18.07 -32.11 -5.71
N ALA A 58 -18.39 -32.96 -4.73
CA ALA A 58 -17.66 -34.19 -4.44
C ALA A 58 -17.70 -35.21 -5.60
N GLN A 59 -18.63 -35.05 -6.55
CA GLN A 59 -18.74 -35.85 -7.77
C GLN A 59 -18.37 -35.07 -9.05
N SER A 60 -18.02 -33.78 -8.94
CA SER A 60 -17.75 -32.93 -10.10
C SER A 60 -16.27 -32.86 -10.44
N GLU A 61 -16.01 -32.40 -11.67
CA GLU A 61 -14.76 -32.27 -12.43
C GLU A 61 -13.50 -31.83 -11.64
N ILE A 62 -13.64 -31.28 -10.43
CA ILE A 62 -12.53 -30.94 -9.53
C ILE A 62 -11.77 -32.20 -9.08
N ALA A 63 -12.46 -33.30 -8.83
CA ALA A 63 -11.84 -34.55 -8.37
C ALA A 63 -11.06 -35.30 -9.47
N THR A 64 -11.20 -34.89 -10.73
CA THR A 64 -10.60 -35.59 -11.88
C THR A 64 -9.53 -34.79 -12.60
N ASN A 65 -9.44 -33.48 -12.36
CA ASN A 65 -8.53 -32.58 -13.05
C ASN A 65 -7.35 -32.19 -12.16
N GLU A 66 -6.23 -32.88 -12.37
CA GLU A 66 -4.94 -32.51 -11.78
C GLU A 66 -4.53 -31.10 -12.24
N GLY A 67 -4.00 -30.30 -11.32
CA GLY A 67 -3.51 -28.95 -11.58
C GLY A 67 -4.56 -27.84 -11.45
N LEU A 68 -5.83 -28.17 -11.16
CA LEU A 68 -6.89 -27.19 -10.97
C LEU A 68 -6.65 -26.34 -9.70
N LEU A 69 -6.83 -25.02 -9.81
CA LEU A 69 -6.78 -24.10 -8.68
C LEU A 69 -8.15 -24.02 -8.00
N VAL A 70 -8.16 -24.23 -6.68
CA VAL A 70 -9.35 -24.21 -5.84
C VAL A 70 -9.11 -23.35 -4.60
N LEU A 71 -10.18 -22.73 -4.13
CA LEU A 71 -10.23 -22.04 -2.86
C LEU A 71 -10.72 -23.01 -1.79
N VAL A 72 -9.98 -23.12 -0.71
CA VAL A 72 -10.20 -24.08 0.37
C VAL A 72 -10.29 -23.34 1.69
N GLU A 73 -11.40 -23.51 2.40
CA GLU A 73 -11.51 -23.05 3.78
C GLU A 73 -11.07 -24.17 4.71
N LEU A 74 -10.04 -23.91 5.51
CA LEU A 74 -9.53 -24.85 6.50
C LEU A 74 -10.00 -24.47 7.91
N SER A 75 -10.34 -25.47 8.72
CA SER A 75 -10.56 -25.36 10.16
C SER A 75 -9.24 -25.17 10.92
N GLU A 76 -9.31 -24.91 12.23
CA GLU A 76 -8.12 -24.84 13.11
C GLU A 76 -7.37 -26.18 13.18
N GLU A 77 -8.04 -27.28 12.89
CA GLU A 77 -7.50 -28.66 12.90
C GLU A 77 -6.99 -29.09 11.50
N GLN A 78 -6.83 -28.15 10.57
CA GLN A 78 -6.47 -28.39 9.16
C GLN A 78 -7.45 -29.28 8.39
N GLU A 79 -8.69 -29.43 8.87
CA GLU A 79 -9.74 -30.10 8.11
C GLU A 79 -10.33 -29.16 7.06
N VAL A 80 -10.63 -29.71 5.88
CA VAL A 80 -11.28 -28.97 4.81
C VAL A 80 -12.75 -28.76 5.14
N LEU A 81 -13.16 -27.50 5.29
CA LEU A 81 -14.54 -27.08 5.56
C LEU A 81 -15.32 -26.74 4.29
N ASN A 82 -14.65 -26.19 3.27
CA ASN A 82 -15.29 -25.75 2.04
C ASN A 82 -14.30 -25.77 0.87
N ILE A 83 -14.80 -26.10 -0.33
CA ILE A 83 -14.01 -26.09 -1.57
C ILE A 83 -14.82 -25.43 -2.68
N GLN A 84 -14.20 -24.43 -3.32
CA GLN A 84 -14.78 -23.71 -4.44
C GLN A 84 -13.76 -23.55 -5.57
N PRO A 85 -14.19 -23.49 -6.85
CA PRO A 85 -13.28 -23.22 -7.95
C PRO A 85 -12.70 -21.79 -7.85
N ALA A 86 -11.39 -21.64 -8.07
CA ALA A 86 -10.73 -20.33 -7.95
C ALA A 86 -10.94 -19.41 -9.17
N ARG A 87 -11.64 -19.86 -10.23
CA ARG A 87 -11.79 -19.13 -11.50
C ARG A 87 -12.35 -17.72 -11.31
N ASP A 88 -13.52 -17.60 -10.69
CA ASP A 88 -14.22 -16.31 -10.56
C ASP A 88 -13.48 -15.36 -9.62
N TRP A 89 -12.82 -15.92 -8.62
CA TRP A 89 -11.93 -15.16 -7.73
C TRP A 89 -10.72 -14.62 -8.48
N VAL A 90 -10.04 -15.42 -9.31
CA VAL A 90 -8.92 -14.96 -10.15
C VAL A 90 -9.39 -13.86 -11.11
N LEU A 91 -10.56 -14.02 -11.74
CA LEU A 91 -11.10 -13.01 -12.65
C LEU A 91 -11.41 -11.70 -11.91
N THR A 92 -11.98 -11.76 -10.71
CA THR A 92 -12.17 -10.58 -9.85
C THR A 92 -10.84 -9.92 -9.51
N LEU A 93 -9.79 -10.70 -9.22
CA LEU A 93 -8.47 -10.15 -8.91
C LEU A 93 -7.83 -9.45 -10.13
N VAL A 94 -7.95 -10.07 -11.31
CA VAL A 94 -7.47 -9.48 -12.57
C VAL A 94 -8.23 -8.18 -12.86
N ASP A 95 -9.56 -8.19 -12.70
CA ASP A 95 -10.40 -7.00 -12.91
C ASP A 95 -10.11 -5.89 -11.89
N GLN A 96 -9.90 -6.22 -10.62
CA GLN A 96 -9.68 -5.22 -9.58
C GLN A 96 -8.27 -4.61 -9.59
N TYR A 97 -7.24 -5.40 -9.92
CA TYR A 97 -5.84 -4.98 -9.75
C TYR A 97 -5.05 -4.87 -11.05
N LEU A 98 -5.44 -5.56 -12.13
CA LEU A 98 -4.70 -5.55 -13.40
C LEU A 98 -5.42 -4.78 -14.52
N SER A 99 -6.72 -4.48 -14.39
CA SER A 99 -7.48 -3.72 -15.40
C SER A 99 -7.05 -2.25 -15.50
N THR A 100 -6.69 -1.64 -14.38
CA THR A 100 -6.30 -0.21 -14.30
C THR A 100 -4.90 0.04 -14.88
N GLY A 101 -4.12 -1.01 -15.18
CA GLY A 101 -2.75 -0.89 -15.70
C GLY A 101 -1.73 -0.31 -14.72
N VAL A 102 -2.15 -0.03 -13.48
CA VAL A 102 -1.31 0.51 -12.41
C VAL A 102 -0.44 -0.61 -11.86
N THR A 103 0.79 -0.68 -12.34
CA THR A 103 1.76 -1.68 -11.88
C THR A 103 2.25 -1.30 -10.47
N PRO A 104 2.53 -2.24 -9.56
CA PRO A 104 3.09 -1.93 -8.24
C PRO A 104 4.37 -1.07 -8.29
N ASN A 105 5.18 -1.21 -9.35
CA ASN A 105 6.34 -0.35 -9.58
C ASN A 105 5.95 1.10 -9.85
N PHE A 106 4.89 1.34 -10.61
CA PHE A 106 4.37 2.68 -10.87
C PHE A 106 3.91 3.38 -9.57
N LEU A 107 3.28 2.64 -8.66
CA LEU A 107 2.89 3.19 -7.35
C LEU A 107 4.09 3.56 -6.49
N LYS A 108 5.16 2.74 -6.52
CA LYS A 108 6.42 3.06 -5.82
C LYS A 108 7.09 4.30 -6.43
N GLU A 109 7.19 4.36 -7.75
CA GLU A 109 7.75 5.51 -8.46
C GLU A 109 6.96 6.80 -8.18
N GLU A 110 5.63 6.75 -8.13
CA GLU A 110 4.80 7.91 -7.80
C GLU A 110 4.95 8.35 -6.34
N ALA A 111 5.11 7.40 -5.41
CA ALA A 111 5.40 7.70 -4.02
C ALA A 111 6.78 8.38 -3.86
N ASP A 112 7.80 7.88 -4.56
CA ASP A 112 9.14 8.46 -4.55
C ASP A 112 9.14 9.87 -5.15
N ARG A 113 8.43 10.10 -6.28
CA ARG A 113 8.24 11.44 -6.86
C ARG A 113 7.58 12.40 -5.88
N THR A 114 6.52 11.94 -5.20
CA THR A 114 5.79 12.75 -4.22
C THR A 114 6.70 13.13 -3.05
N GLU A 115 7.50 12.21 -2.55
CA GLU A 115 8.45 12.48 -1.47
C GLU A 115 9.55 13.45 -1.91
N GLN A 116 10.06 13.32 -3.14
CA GLN A 116 11.03 14.26 -3.70
C GLN A 116 10.44 15.67 -3.81
N TRP A 117 9.21 15.81 -4.32
CA TRP A 117 8.53 17.11 -4.37
C TRP A 117 8.28 17.70 -2.98
N ARG A 118 8.00 16.86 -1.97
CA ARG A 118 7.85 17.31 -0.59
C ARG A 118 9.17 17.89 -0.05
N GLN A 119 10.30 17.27 -0.37
CA GLN A 119 11.62 17.76 0.03
C GLN A 119 11.96 19.09 -0.66
N ASP A 120 11.72 19.20 -1.96
CA ASP A 120 11.94 20.43 -2.72
C ASP A 120 11.08 21.59 -2.19
N LEU A 121 9.79 21.33 -1.92
CA LEU A 121 8.88 22.31 -1.35
C LEU A 121 9.37 22.78 0.03
N THR A 122 9.89 21.86 0.84
CA THR A 122 10.46 22.17 2.16
C THR A 122 11.67 23.10 2.01
N LEU A 123 12.60 22.78 1.11
CA LEU A 123 13.76 23.64 0.84
C LEU A 123 13.35 25.02 0.33
N GLN A 124 12.36 25.09 -0.57
CA GLN A 124 11.84 26.37 -1.06
C GLN A 124 11.22 27.22 0.07
N SER A 125 10.41 26.63 0.95
CA SER A 125 9.82 27.36 2.07
C SER A 125 10.87 27.88 3.07
N GLN A 126 11.94 27.12 3.33
CA GLN A 126 13.07 27.57 4.14
C GLN A 126 13.83 28.73 3.48
N ASN A 127 14.06 28.65 2.16
CA ASN A 127 14.72 29.72 1.41
C ASN A 127 13.90 31.02 1.44
N LEU A 128 12.58 30.94 1.29
CA LEU A 128 11.68 32.11 1.42
C LEU A 128 11.74 32.71 2.83
N THR A 129 11.81 31.86 3.86
CA THR A 129 11.95 32.31 5.25
C THR A 129 13.27 33.07 5.45
N ARG A 130 14.38 32.54 4.90
CA ARG A 130 15.68 33.20 4.95
C ARG A 130 15.66 34.56 4.25
N GLN A 131 15.09 34.62 3.05
CA GLN A 131 14.98 35.87 2.29
C GLN A 131 14.13 36.90 3.04
N ARG A 132 13.03 36.47 3.67
CA ARG A 132 12.18 37.35 4.48
C ARG A 132 12.97 37.97 5.64
N LEU A 133 13.73 37.16 6.37
CA LEU A 133 14.56 37.64 7.48
C LEU A 133 15.65 38.61 7.00
N GLU A 134 16.30 38.33 5.86
CA GLU A 134 17.30 39.24 5.30
C GLU A 134 16.69 40.58 4.90
N MET A 135 15.50 40.57 4.28
CA MET A 135 14.79 41.78 3.90
C MET A 135 14.35 42.61 5.12
N GLU A 136 13.94 41.95 6.20
CA GLU A 136 13.59 42.59 7.46
C GLU A 136 14.81 43.25 8.10
N ALA A 137 15.94 42.55 8.17
CA ALA A 137 17.22 43.12 8.66
C ALA A 137 17.71 44.30 7.79
N ARG A 138 17.53 44.23 6.46
CA ARG A 138 17.84 45.35 5.55
C ARG A 138 16.94 46.55 5.81
N ARG A 139 15.65 46.31 6.11
CA ARG A 139 14.70 47.37 6.42
C ARG A 139 15.06 48.08 7.73
N GLU A 140 15.37 47.33 8.79
CA GLU A 140 15.84 47.89 10.07
C GLU A 140 17.10 48.75 9.87
N ARG A 141 18.06 48.26 9.07
CA ARG A 141 19.27 49.03 8.74
C ARG A 141 18.94 50.35 8.03
N ILE A 142 18.00 50.35 7.09
CA ILE A 142 17.58 51.58 6.41
C ILE A 142 16.96 52.56 7.41
N GLU A 143 16.08 52.11 8.29
CA GLU A 143 15.43 52.94 9.30
C GLU A 143 16.46 53.62 10.22
N THR A 144 17.47 52.87 10.70
CA THR A 144 18.57 53.47 11.50
C THR A 144 19.36 54.54 10.74
N LEU A 145 19.65 54.32 9.45
CA LEU A 145 20.37 55.30 8.62
C LEU A 145 19.52 56.54 8.34
N GLU A 146 18.21 56.38 8.15
CA GLU A 146 17.27 57.49 7.99
C GLU A 146 17.20 58.35 9.26
N GLU A 147 17.18 57.72 10.43
CA GLU A 147 17.22 58.43 11.71
C GLU A 147 18.53 59.19 11.92
N GLU A 148 19.68 58.57 11.63
CA GLU A 148 20.99 59.20 11.70
C GLU A 148 21.12 60.40 10.75
N LEU A 149 20.63 60.26 9.51
CA LEU A 149 20.61 61.36 8.54
C LEU A 149 19.75 62.52 9.04
N LYS A 150 18.54 62.22 9.54
CA LYS A 150 17.62 63.22 10.08
C LYS A 150 18.19 63.96 11.29
N GLN A 151 18.95 63.28 12.15
CA GLN A 151 19.65 63.92 13.26
C GLN A 151 20.75 64.87 12.76
N LYS A 152 21.58 64.42 11.81
CA LYS A 152 22.63 65.25 11.21
C LYS A 152 22.07 66.48 10.50
N GLU A 153 20.95 66.34 9.78
CA GLU A 153 20.27 67.46 9.14
C GLU A 153 19.85 68.54 10.15
N LYS A 154 19.24 68.13 11.27
CA LYS A 154 18.86 69.06 12.35
C LYS A 154 20.06 69.78 12.94
N GLU A 155 21.16 69.07 13.21
CA GLU A 155 22.38 69.68 13.74
C GLU A 155 22.98 70.72 12.78
N LEU A 156 22.96 70.44 11.47
CA LEU A 156 23.43 71.37 10.45
C LEU A 156 22.52 72.60 10.38
N GLU A 157 21.20 72.43 10.45
CA GLU A 157 20.24 73.53 10.45
C GLU A 157 20.43 74.44 11.68
N GLU A 158 20.65 73.87 12.86
CA GLU A 158 20.97 74.64 14.06
C GLU A 158 22.29 75.41 13.95
N LYS A 159 23.31 74.79 13.37
CA LYS A 159 24.61 75.45 13.14
C LYS A 159 24.49 76.60 12.14
N ALA A 160 23.73 76.42 11.06
CA ALA A 160 23.45 77.47 10.08
C ALA A 160 22.76 78.68 10.73
N LYS A 161 21.72 78.44 11.53
CA LYS A 161 21.01 79.51 12.28
C LYS A 161 21.92 80.29 13.23
N LYS A 162 22.93 79.64 13.83
CA LYS A 162 23.91 80.29 14.71
C LYS A 162 24.96 81.12 13.97
N LEU A 163 25.22 80.82 12.69
CA LEU A 163 26.16 81.56 11.85
C LEU A 163 25.53 82.80 11.21
N ASP A 164 24.21 82.80 11.04
CA ASP A 164 23.45 83.92 10.46
C ASP A 164 22.95 84.96 11.50
N SER A 165 23.16 84.72 12.81
CA SER A 165 22.81 85.62 13.92
C SER A 165 24.00 86.40 14.47
#